data_AF-A0A3R8K4F4-F1
#
_entry.id   AF-A0A3R8K4F4-F1
#
_cell.length_a   1.000
_cell.length_b   1.000
_cell.length_c   1.000
_cell.angle_alpha   90.00
_cell.angle_beta   90.00
_cell.angle_gamma   90.00
#
_symmetry.space_group_name_H-M   'P 1'
#
loop_
_entity.id
_entity.type
_entity.pdbx_description
1 polymer ?
#
loop_
_entity_poly.entity_id
_entity_poly.type
_entity_poly.pdbx_seq_one_letter_code
_entity_poly.pdbx_strand_id
1 'polypeptide(L)'
;MKITTVKSSWLATTDSRLDTSPYVSGAIEIREKLRQLKLRKDRLENLTTGPEGGIFNGPMFSRIYVDSKKYGVPFMGSSAILRSECKNLPLLSKAIAHSSRLSHLEVKPGMTLISCSGTIGKTSYARESMSGAWASQHVMKIVADPCKVSSGYLYAFLSCKFGVPLITASTYGSIIQSIAPHQIAPLEVPRLGEKRETEIHQLVEKSAKLLSQYAAEIQAATEFFFDSVGLKDIPPGEWHDKREQDLGFTVKFPNPYSFRALNFIPRARELWQSLEARKHKELGSICAGGLLTRGSRFKRIASDEEFGSLMIGQKELFTLKPVGQWLARSSLPDDAFAREGTITVAARGTLGDSELYCRSEFVSGPWTKFAFTEDILKVAANPDVMPRGCLYAFFRSETAFHILRSISSGSKLQDNHYYFLPRIPIPTPSRKDMESIDLLVVDAYKKRHEAVALEDRAIALVEAALDSA
;
A
#
# COMPACT_ATOMS: atom_id res chain seq x y z
N MET A 1 -13.20 -22.42 -14.04
CA MET A 1 -13.90 -22.02 -15.28
C MET A 1 -15.04 -21.09 -14.87
N LYS A 2 -15.09 -19.85 -15.37
CA LYS A 2 -16.25 -18.96 -15.17
C LYS A 2 -17.21 -19.16 -16.33
N ILE A 3 -18.49 -19.38 -16.04
CA ILE A 3 -19.55 -19.56 -17.04
C ILE A 3 -20.53 -18.40 -16.83
N THR A 4 -20.83 -17.65 -17.89
CA THR A 4 -21.75 -16.50 -17.84
C THR A 4 -22.80 -16.65 -18.93
N THR A 5 -24.07 -16.43 -18.59
CA THR A 5 -25.19 -16.48 -19.54
C THR A 5 -25.43 -15.08 -20.12
N VAL A 6 -25.31 -14.96 -21.43
CA VAL A 6 -25.44 -13.68 -22.16
C VAL A 6 -26.74 -13.69 -22.97
N LYS A 7 -27.54 -12.62 -22.88
CA LYS A 7 -28.75 -12.48 -23.72
C LYS A 7 -28.35 -12.15 -25.16
N SER A 8 -29.02 -12.76 -26.14
CA SER A 8 -28.77 -12.49 -27.56
C SER A 8 -28.97 -11.01 -27.93
N SER A 9 -29.89 -10.32 -27.26
CA SER A 9 -30.12 -8.88 -27.45
C SER A 9 -28.92 -8.00 -27.08
N TRP A 10 -28.04 -8.46 -26.18
CA TRP A 10 -26.84 -7.71 -25.81
C TRP A 10 -25.79 -7.69 -26.93
N LEU A 11 -25.71 -8.78 -27.70
CA LEU A 11 -24.80 -8.91 -28.85
C LEU A 11 -25.08 -7.88 -29.94
N ALA A 12 -26.35 -7.51 -30.12
CA ALA A 12 -26.79 -6.53 -31.12
C ALA A 12 -26.38 -5.09 -30.78
N THR A 13 -26.04 -4.80 -29.51
CA THR A 13 -25.65 -3.46 -29.05
C THR A 13 -24.14 -3.25 -28.93
N THR A 14 -23.37 -4.32 -29.09
CA THR A 14 -21.91 -4.33 -29.11
C THR A 14 -21.39 -4.30 -30.55
N ASP A 15 -20.12 -3.95 -30.75
CA ASP A 15 -19.46 -3.70 -32.04
C ASP A 15 -19.24 -4.99 -32.90
N SER A 16 -20.21 -5.90 -32.89
CA SER A 16 -20.21 -7.23 -33.54
C SER A 16 -19.08 -8.18 -33.12
N ARG A 17 -18.31 -7.82 -32.08
CA ARG A 17 -17.16 -8.60 -31.59
C ARG A 17 -17.55 -9.47 -30.39
N LEU A 18 -17.31 -10.77 -30.52
CA LEU A 18 -17.56 -11.79 -29.49
C LEU A 18 -16.32 -12.05 -28.62
N ASP A 19 -15.66 -10.99 -28.14
CA ASP A 19 -14.56 -11.15 -27.18
C ASP A 19 -15.14 -11.58 -25.82
N THR A 20 -14.55 -12.55 -25.13
CA THR A 20 -15.10 -13.06 -23.85
C THR A 20 -15.00 -12.05 -22.71
N SER A 21 -13.97 -11.18 -22.70
CA SER A 21 -13.68 -10.30 -21.56
C SER A 21 -14.83 -9.36 -21.16
N PRO A 22 -15.50 -8.63 -22.07
CA PRO A 22 -16.59 -7.70 -21.71
C PRO A 22 -17.87 -8.39 -21.21
N TYR A 23 -18.13 -9.62 -21.65
CA TYR A 23 -19.31 -10.40 -21.22
C TYR A 23 -19.06 -11.12 -19.90
N VAL A 24 -17.83 -11.55 -19.63
CA VAL A 24 -17.45 -12.23 -18.38
C VAL A 24 -17.12 -11.24 -17.26
N SER A 25 -16.78 -9.98 -17.59
CA SER A 25 -16.49 -8.93 -16.60
C SER A 25 -17.75 -8.37 -15.89
N GLY A 26 -18.95 -8.66 -16.40
CA GLY A 26 -20.22 -8.13 -15.87
C GLY A 26 -20.52 -6.69 -16.32
N ALA A 27 -19.66 -6.07 -17.13
CA ALA A 27 -19.83 -4.67 -17.54
C ALA A 27 -21.07 -4.45 -18.42
N ILE A 28 -21.43 -5.41 -19.27
CA ILE A 28 -22.64 -5.32 -20.10
C ILE A 28 -23.90 -5.41 -19.22
N GLU A 29 -23.92 -6.33 -18.24
CA GLU A 29 -24.99 -6.44 -17.26
C GLU A 29 -25.18 -5.13 -16.49
N ILE A 30 -24.07 -4.52 -16.08
CA ILE A 30 -24.08 -3.24 -15.37
C ILE A 30 -24.54 -2.09 -16.26
N ARG A 31 -24.07 -2.01 -17.52
CA ARG A 31 -24.56 -1.00 -18.47
C ARG A 31 -26.07 -1.11 -18.66
N GLU A 32 -26.59 -2.32 -18.77
CA GLU A 32 -28.02 -2.55 -18.93
C GLU A 32 -28.79 -2.19 -17.66
N LYS A 33 -28.30 -2.58 -16.47
CA LYS A 33 -28.87 -2.14 -15.19
C LYS A 33 -28.90 -0.62 -15.09
N LEU A 34 -27.78 0.05 -15.39
CA LEU A 34 -27.70 1.51 -15.36
C LEU A 34 -28.68 2.13 -16.36
N ARG A 35 -28.82 1.61 -17.58
CA ARG A 35 -29.81 2.10 -18.56
C ARG A 35 -31.24 2.04 -18.01
N GLN A 36 -31.58 0.97 -17.31
CA GLN A 36 -32.92 0.77 -16.72
C GLN A 36 -33.22 1.70 -15.55
N LEU A 37 -32.20 2.22 -14.85
CA LEU A 37 -32.40 3.20 -13.77
C LEU A 37 -33.03 4.48 -14.31
N LYS A 38 -34.03 5.01 -13.61
CA LYS A 38 -34.71 6.28 -13.96
C LYS A 38 -33.93 7.53 -13.52
N LEU A 39 -32.68 7.37 -13.09
CA LEU A 39 -31.81 8.45 -12.66
C LEU A 39 -31.23 9.21 -13.86
N ARG A 40 -31.02 10.52 -13.68
CA ARG A 40 -30.15 11.32 -14.56
C ARG A 40 -28.76 10.70 -14.58
N LYS A 41 -28.16 10.59 -15.75
CA LYS A 41 -26.77 10.15 -15.93
C LYS A 41 -26.03 11.21 -16.72
N ASP A 42 -24.88 11.62 -16.21
CA ASP A 42 -23.99 12.53 -16.93
C ASP A 42 -22.75 11.73 -17.37
N ARG A 43 -22.22 12.02 -18.56
CA ARG A 43 -20.95 11.42 -19.00
C ARG A 43 -19.80 11.91 -18.13
N LEU A 44 -18.85 11.03 -17.84
CA LEU A 44 -17.67 11.33 -17.03
C LEU A 44 -16.89 12.52 -17.58
N GLU A 45 -16.68 12.60 -18.90
CA GLU A 45 -16.01 13.72 -19.58
C GLU A 45 -16.66 15.09 -19.34
N ASN A 46 -17.97 15.11 -19.07
CA ASN A 46 -18.70 16.35 -18.80
C ASN A 46 -18.62 16.77 -17.33
N LEU A 47 -18.20 15.87 -16.44
CA LEU A 47 -18.10 16.07 -14.99
C LEU A 47 -16.66 16.38 -14.53
N THR A 48 -15.71 16.40 -15.44
CA THR A 48 -14.28 16.56 -15.13
C THR A 48 -13.73 17.88 -15.69
N THR A 49 -12.61 18.36 -15.12
CA THR A 49 -11.94 19.59 -15.54
C THR A 49 -10.42 19.51 -15.37
N GLY A 50 -9.66 20.30 -16.12
CA GLY A 50 -8.19 20.34 -16.06
C GLY A 50 -7.51 19.77 -17.32
N PRO A 51 -6.25 19.28 -17.22
CA PRO A 51 -5.50 18.76 -18.36
C PRO A 51 -6.29 17.69 -19.11
N GLU A 52 -6.33 17.78 -20.45
CA GLU A 52 -7.06 16.85 -21.33
C GLU A 52 -8.54 16.63 -20.93
N GLY A 53 -9.21 17.67 -20.42
CA GLY A 53 -10.60 17.57 -19.97
C GLY A 53 -10.77 16.94 -18.57
N GLY A 54 -9.67 16.76 -17.84
CA GLY A 54 -9.66 16.26 -16.46
C GLY A 54 -9.57 14.74 -16.33
N ILE A 55 -9.43 14.00 -17.44
CA ILE A 55 -9.16 12.56 -17.45
C ILE A 55 -7.88 12.33 -18.24
N PHE A 56 -6.79 11.99 -17.56
CA PHE A 56 -5.48 11.93 -18.21
C PHE A 56 -4.54 10.94 -17.53
N ASN A 57 -3.59 10.42 -18.30
CA ASN A 57 -2.42 9.71 -17.81
C ASN A 57 -1.15 10.38 -18.37
N GLY A 58 0.01 10.00 -17.85
CA GLY A 58 1.26 10.59 -18.33
C GLY A 58 1.72 10.06 -19.69
N PRO A 59 2.52 10.83 -20.43
CA PRO A 59 3.15 10.33 -21.65
C PRO A 59 4.22 9.27 -21.32
N MET A 60 4.71 8.55 -22.33
CA MET A 60 5.94 7.77 -22.17
C MET A 60 7.15 8.70 -22.11
N PHE A 61 8.01 8.50 -21.11
CA PHE A 61 9.26 9.26 -20.92
C PHE A 61 10.33 8.40 -20.23
N SER A 62 11.60 8.78 -20.40
CA SER A 62 12.72 8.14 -19.72
C SER A 62 12.76 8.55 -18.26
N ARG A 63 12.84 7.56 -17.36
CA ARG A 63 12.81 7.78 -15.91
C ARG A 63 14.24 7.89 -15.39
N ILE A 64 14.64 9.09 -15.00
CA ILE A 64 15.92 9.32 -14.31
C ILE A 64 15.64 9.34 -12.80
N TYR A 65 16.00 8.26 -12.12
CA TYR A 65 15.89 8.15 -10.68
C TYR A 65 17.10 8.77 -9.99
N VAL A 66 16.88 9.31 -8.80
CA VAL A 66 17.91 9.89 -7.94
C VAL A 66 17.74 9.40 -6.51
N ASP A 67 18.81 9.32 -5.74
CA ASP A 67 18.75 8.79 -4.37
C ASP A 67 18.43 9.87 -3.32
N SER A 68 18.70 11.14 -3.64
CA SER A 68 18.50 12.26 -2.73
C SER A 68 17.20 13.02 -2.99
N LYS A 69 16.41 13.22 -1.91
CA LYS A 69 15.22 14.10 -1.91
C LYS A 69 15.53 15.55 -2.28
N LYS A 70 16.79 15.98 -2.17
CA LYS A 70 17.22 17.30 -2.64
C LYS A 70 16.97 17.47 -4.14
N TYR A 71 17.26 16.44 -4.93
CA TYR A 71 17.20 16.48 -6.40
C TYR A 71 16.00 15.73 -6.98
N GLY A 72 15.23 15.02 -6.16
CA GLY A 72 14.11 14.18 -6.62
C GLY A 72 12.77 14.49 -5.98
N VAL A 73 11.70 14.10 -6.65
CA VAL A 73 10.32 14.07 -6.14
C VAL A 73 9.84 12.62 -6.03
N PRO A 74 9.00 12.26 -5.05
CA PRO A 74 8.42 10.92 -4.96
C PRO A 74 7.69 10.53 -6.26
N PHE A 75 7.94 9.32 -6.75
CA PHE A 75 7.38 8.83 -8.00
C PHE A 75 6.52 7.58 -7.79
N MET A 76 5.25 7.67 -8.19
CA MET A 76 4.21 6.70 -7.90
C MET A 76 3.89 5.84 -9.13
N GLY A 77 4.15 4.53 -9.01
CA GLY A 77 3.68 3.52 -9.95
C GLY A 77 2.26 3.03 -9.65
N SER A 78 1.73 2.13 -10.49
CA SER A 78 0.36 1.61 -10.39
C SER A 78 0.02 0.98 -9.05
N SER A 79 0.94 0.22 -8.45
CA SER A 79 0.71 -0.44 -7.16
C SER A 79 0.90 0.49 -5.97
N ALA A 80 1.65 1.59 -6.15
CA ALA A 80 1.94 2.53 -5.08
C ALA A 80 0.72 3.38 -4.69
N ILE A 81 -0.22 3.61 -5.62
CA ILE A 81 -1.48 4.33 -5.32
C ILE A 81 -2.32 3.59 -4.27
N LEU A 82 -2.16 2.26 -4.15
CA LEU A 82 -2.93 1.42 -3.24
C LEU A 82 -2.29 1.27 -1.86
N ARG A 83 -1.10 1.85 -1.63
CA ARG A 83 -0.39 1.71 -0.37
C ARG A 83 -1.04 2.56 0.72
N SER A 84 -1.00 2.07 1.95
CA SER A 84 -1.40 2.83 3.15
C SER A 84 -0.51 4.06 3.38
N GLU A 85 0.77 3.97 3.01
CA GLU A 85 1.75 5.06 3.12
C GLU A 85 2.58 5.20 1.83
N CYS A 86 2.98 6.44 1.51
CA CYS A 86 3.78 6.79 0.34
C CYS A 86 5.20 7.27 0.69
N LYS A 87 5.79 6.80 1.81
CA LYS A 87 7.11 7.23 2.30
C LYS A 87 8.27 6.73 1.43
N ASN A 88 8.22 5.46 1.03
CA ASN A 88 9.35 4.74 0.42
C ASN A 88 9.18 4.60 -1.10
N LEU A 89 8.82 5.71 -1.75
CA LEU A 89 8.71 5.78 -3.19
C LEU A 89 10.07 6.08 -3.83
N PRO A 90 10.37 5.50 -5.00
CA PRO A 90 11.55 5.93 -5.76
C PRO A 90 11.43 7.43 -6.10
N LEU A 91 12.55 8.12 -6.22
CA LEU A 91 12.54 9.56 -6.50
C LEU A 91 12.87 9.83 -7.97
N LEU A 92 11.99 10.54 -8.67
CA LEU A 92 12.21 11.03 -10.03
C LEU A 92 12.95 12.37 -9.99
N SER A 93 13.93 12.58 -10.86
CA SER A 93 14.64 13.87 -10.98
C SER A 93 13.67 15.06 -11.11
N LYS A 94 13.87 16.07 -10.25
CA LYS A 94 13.11 17.34 -10.25
C LYS A 94 13.17 18.05 -11.59
N ALA A 95 14.33 18.03 -12.26
CA ALA A 95 14.51 18.67 -13.56
C ALA A 95 13.55 18.09 -14.62
N ILE A 96 13.26 16.80 -14.55
CA ILE A 96 12.31 16.14 -15.45
C ILE A 96 10.88 16.35 -14.95
N ALA A 97 10.63 16.13 -13.66
CA ALA A 97 9.29 16.21 -13.07
C ALA A 97 8.64 17.60 -13.27
N HIS A 98 9.42 18.68 -13.12
CA HIS A 98 8.93 20.05 -13.29
C HIS A 98 9.01 20.58 -14.73
N SER A 99 9.38 19.74 -15.70
CA SER A 99 9.30 20.12 -17.10
C SER A 99 7.85 20.44 -17.50
N SER A 100 7.66 21.34 -18.46
CA SER A 100 6.32 21.69 -18.99
C SER A 100 5.53 20.48 -19.46
N ARG A 101 6.22 19.43 -19.91
CA ARG A 101 5.64 18.17 -20.37
C ARG A 101 5.10 17.30 -19.22
N LEU A 102 5.65 17.38 -18.01
CA LEU A 102 5.37 16.42 -16.92
C LEU A 102 4.85 17.07 -15.63
N SER A 103 4.84 18.40 -15.53
CA SER A 103 4.39 19.13 -14.34
C SER A 103 2.95 18.78 -13.94
N HIS A 104 2.06 18.55 -14.91
CA HIS A 104 0.69 18.13 -14.70
C HIS A 104 0.56 16.70 -14.13
N LEU A 105 1.67 15.96 -13.99
CA LEU A 105 1.64 14.60 -13.44
C LEU A 105 1.62 14.53 -11.92
N GLU A 106 1.83 15.66 -11.25
CA GLU A 106 1.67 15.80 -9.82
C GLU A 106 0.29 15.32 -9.36
N VAL A 107 0.29 14.49 -8.33
CA VAL A 107 -0.92 14.04 -7.64
C VAL A 107 -1.37 15.14 -6.70
N LYS A 108 -2.62 15.56 -6.84
CA LYS A 108 -3.24 16.56 -5.96
C LYS A 108 -4.38 15.94 -5.17
N PRO A 109 -4.62 16.42 -3.93
CA PRO A 109 -5.75 15.99 -3.13
C PRO A 109 -7.07 16.11 -3.90
N GLY A 110 -7.98 15.16 -3.70
CA GLY A 110 -9.28 15.15 -4.36
C GLY A 110 -9.30 14.50 -5.75
N MET A 111 -8.14 14.18 -6.33
CA MET A 111 -8.07 13.39 -7.57
C MET A 111 -8.46 11.93 -7.31
N THR A 112 -9.19 11.32 -8.24
CA THR A 112 -9.32 9.85 -8.28
C THR A 112 -8.18 9.28 -9.12
N LEU A 113 -7.43 8.35 -8.54
CA LEU A 113 -6.33 7.65 -9.19
C LEU A 113 -6.78 6.26 -9.62
N ILE A 114 -6.46 5.85 -10.84
CA ILE A 114 -6.77 4.53 -11.38
C ILE A 114 -5.50 3.89 -11.93
N SER A 115 -5.24 2.64 -11.53
CA SER A 115 -4.13 1.85 -12.09
C SER A 115 -4.46 1.39 -13.51
N CYS A 116 -3.65 1.80 -14.48
CA CYS A 116 -3.81 1.44 -15.89
C CYS A 116 -3.05 0.18 -16.29
N SER A 117 -2.03 -0.25 -15.54
CA SER A 117 -1.25 -1.45 -15.88
C SER A 117 -0.92 -2.30 -14.65
N GLY A 118 -0.69 -3.60 -14.88
CA GLY A 118 -0.44 -4.56 -13.81
C GLY A 118 -1.72 -4.94 -13.07
N THR A 119 -2.02 -4.26 -11.96
CA THR A 119 -3.27 -4.43 -11.20
C THR A 119 -4.33 -3.48 -11.71
N ILE A 120 -4.84 -3.73 -12.92
CA ILE A 120 -5.66 -2.78 -13.67
C ILE A 120 -7.02 -2.49 -13.00
N GLY A 121 -7.46 -1.23 -13.08
CA GLY A 121 -8.79 -0.80 -12.66
C GLY A 121 -8.98 -0.69 -11.14
N LYS A 122 -7.89 -0.69 -10.37
CA LYS A 122 -7.93 -0.39 -8.93
C LYS A 122 -7.91 1.12 -8.75
N THR A 123 -8.79 1.60 -7.88
CA THR A 123 -9.00 3.01 -7.60
C THR A 123 -8.38 3.39 -6.26
N SER A 124 -7.97 4.65 -6.13
CA SER A 124 -7.61 5.27 -4.85
C SER A 124 -7.98 6.74 -4.88
N TYR A 125 -8.41 7.26 -3.74
CA TYR A 125 -8.61 8.70 -3.58
C TYR A 125 -7.31 9.38 -3.16
N ALA A 126 -6.91 10.44 -3.86
CA ALA A 126 -5.70 11.18 -3.55
C ALA A 126 -5.92 12.01 -2.27
N ARG A 127 -5.13 11.69 -1.25
CA ARG A 127 -5.13 12.36 0.06
C ARG A 127 -4.00 13.37 0.18
N GLU A 128 -4.06 14.25 1.17
CA GLU A 128 -3.05 15.30 1.41
C GLU A 128 -1.64 14.72 1.50
N SER A 129 -1.48 13.58 2.18
CA SER A 129 -0.18 12.91 2.32
C SER A 129 0.42 12.38 1.00
N MET A 130 -0.32 12.43 -0.12
CA MET A 130 0.16 12.05 -1.47
C MET A 130 0.53 13.28 -2.32
N SER A 131 0.24 14.48 -1.83
CA SER A 131 0.57 15.74 -2.50
C SER A 131 2.08 15.86 -2.72
N GLY A 132 2.49 16.44 -3.85
CA GLY A 132 3.90 16.56 -4.23
C GLY A 132 4.55 15.26 -4.75
N ALA A 133 3.78 14.18 -4.93
CA ALA A 133 4.24 12.99 -5.64
C ALA A 133 3.84 13.04 -7.12
N TRP A 134 4.72 12.58 -8.02
CA TRP A 134 4.45 12.48 -9.44
C TRP A 134 3.98 11.07 -9.79
N ALA A 135 2.91 10.94 -10.57
CA ALA A 135 2.42 9.65 -10.99
C ALA A 135 2.95 9.23 -12.36
N SER A 136 3.24 7.94 -12.53
CA SER A 136 3.66 7.37 -13.82
C SER A 136 2.55 7.39 -14.87
N GLN A 137 2.89 7.10 -16.14
CA GLN A 137 1.90 6.89 -17.22
C GLN A 137 0.90 5.77 -16.95
N HIS A 138 1.20 4.90 -16.00
CA HIS A 138 0.34 3.78 -15.63
C HIS A 138 -0.65 4.13 -14.51
N VAL A 139 -0.72 5.40 -14.12
CA VAL A 139 -1.70 5.93 -13.18
C VAL A 139 -2.49 7.01 -13.90
N MET A 140 -3.74 6.69 -14.21
CA MET A 140 -4.70 7.66 -14.72
C MET A 140 -5.25 8.48 -13.55
N LYS A 141 -5.46 9.77 -13.81
CA LYS A 141 -6.06 10.73 -12.90
C LYS A 141 -7.39 11.19 -13.47
N ILE A 142 -8.36 11.30 -12.58
CA ILE A 142 -9.67 11.90 -12.84
C ILE A 142 -9.82 13.07 -11.88
N VAL A 143 -10.04 14.25 -12.43
CA VAL A 143 -10.19 15.51 -11.72
C VAL A 143 -11.64 15.96 -11.87
N ALA A 144 -12.41 15.84 -10.79
CA ALA A 144 -13.80 16.29 -10.76
C ALA A 144 -13.88 17.81 -10.94
N ASP A 145 -14.89 18.27 -11.69
CA ASP A 145 -15.28 19.67 -11.75
C ASP A 145 -16.17 19.98 -10.54
N PRO A 146 -15.67 20.77 -9.56
CA PRO A 146 -16.40 21.04 -8.32
C PRO A 146 -17.72 21.79 -8.55
N CYS A 147 -17.88 22.47 -9.69
CA CYS A 147 -19.15 23.12 -10.06
C CYS A 147 -20.22 22.11 -10.52
N LYS A 148 -19.84 20.87 -10.83
CA LYS A 148 -20.73 19.87 -11.44
C LYS A 148 -20.91 18.61 -10.62
N VAL A 149 -19.86 18.16 -9.92
CA VAL A 149 -19.89 16.94 -9.10
C VAL A 149 -18.86 17.02 -7.97
N SER A 150 -19.21 16.50 -6.80
CA SER A 150 -18.26 16.35 -5.70
C SER A 150 -17.26 15.23 -6.00
N SER A 151 -15.97 15.51 -5.79
CA SER A 151 -14.88 14.57 -6.08
C SER A 151 -14.99 13.24 -5.33
N GLY A 152 -15.42 13.29 -4.06
CA GLY A 152 -15.59 12.09 -3.23
C GLY A 152 -16.75 11.21 -3.69
N TYR A 153 -17.84 11.79 -4.18
CA TYR A 153 -18.93 11.03 -4.80
C TYR A 153 -18.45 10.33 -6.08
N LEU A 154 -17.76 11.07 -6.96
CA LEU A 154 -17.24 10.52 -8.20
C LEU A 154 -16.29 9.35 -7.92
N TYR A 155 -15.38 9.50 -6.95
CA TYR A 155 -14.52 8.43 -6.47
C TYR A 155 -15.29 7.20 -5.99
N ALA A 156 -16.28 7.40 -5.12
CA ALA A 156 -17.06 6.31 -4.54
C ALA A 156 -17.81 5.52 -5.61
N PHE A 157 -18.40 6.20 -6.60
CA PHE A 157 -19.04 5.55 -7.74
C PHE A 157 -18.06 4.77 -8.61
N LEU A 158 -16.90 5.35 -8.95
CA LEU A 158 -15.88 4.65 -9.74
C LEU A 158 -15.31 3.42 -9.01
N SER A 159 -15.34 3.43 -7.67
CA SER A 159 -14.81 2.36 -6.82
C SER A 159 -15.84 1.29 -6.44
N CYS A 160 -17.13 1.50 -6.74
CA CYS A 160 -18.19 0.57 -6.37
C CYS A 160 -18.33 -0.61 -7.34
N LYS A 161 -19.17 -1.59 -6.98
CA LYS A 161 -19.47 -2.77 -7.81
C LYS A 161 -20.02 -2.46 -9.20
N PHE A 162 -20.55 -1.25 -9.42
CA PHE A 162 -20.98 -0.78 -10.74
C PHE A 162 -19.84 -0.11 -11.52
N GLY A 163 -19.04 0.76 -10.88
CA GLY A 163 -17.96 1.49 -11.54
C GLY A 163 -16.77 0.60 -11.95
N VAL A 164 -16.33 -0.29 -11.07
CA VAL A 164 -15.12 -1.11 -11.30
C VAL A 164 -15.23 -1.98 -12.56
N PRO A 165 -16.35 -2.70 -12.83
CA PRO A 165 -16.50 -3.45 -14.07
C PRO A 165 -16.52 -2.57 -15.33
N LEU A 166 -17.10 -1.36 -15.25
CA LEU A 166 -17.13 -0.43 -16.38
C LEU A 166 -15.72 0.06 -16.75
N ILE A 167 -14.90 0.35 -15.75
CA ILE A 167 -13.50 0.75 -15.93
C ILE A 167 -12.68 -0.42 -16.50
N THR A 168 -12.83 -1.61 -15.92
CA THR A 168 -12.03 -2.79 -16.31
C THR A 168 -12.46 -3.41 -17.64
N ALA A 169 -13.69 -3.22 -18.10
CA ALA A 169 -14.11 -3.65 -19.43
C ALA A 169 -13.51 -2.81 -20.57
N SER A 170 -13.06 -1.58 -20.27
CA SER A 170 -12.38 -0.71 -21.23
C SER A 170 -10.91 -1.10 -21.46
N THR A 171 -10.44 -2.23 -20.92
CA THR A 171 -9.06 -2.68 -21.14
C THR A 171 -8.80 -3.09 -22.59
N TYR A 172 -7.65 -2.70 -23.12
CA TYR A 172 -7.14 -3.12 -24.43
C TYR A 172 -5.73 -3.67 -24.31
N GLY A 173 -5.29 -4.41 -25.33
CA GLY A 173 -3.98 -5.09 -25.36
C GLY A 173 -4.10 -6.59 -25.12
N SER A 174 -3.33 -7.38 -25.89
CA SER A 174 -3.38 -8.85 -25.85
C SER A 174 -2.54 -9.44 -24.71
N ILE A 175 -1.29 -9.00 -24.59
CA ILE A 175 -0.33 -9.49 -23.58
C ILE A 175 -0.24 -8.55 -22.38
N ILE A 176 -0.17 -7.24 -22.64
CA ILE A 176 -0.16 -6.21 -21.59
C ILE A 176 -1.44 -5.42 -21.74
N GLN A 177 -2.40 -5.70 -20.86
CA GLN A 177 -3.64 -4.95 -20.81
C GLN A 177 -3.40 -3.54 -20.26
N SER A 178 -4.10 -2.56 -20.82
CA SER A 178 -4.05 -1.16 -20.38
C SER A 178 -5.42 -0.48 -20.47
N ILE A 179 -5.61 0.61 -19.73
CA ILE A 179 -6.78 1.51 -19.84
C ILE A 179 -6.29 2.90 -20.28
N ALA A 180 -6.95 3.47 -21.29
CA ALA A 180 -6.67 4.82 -21.79
C ALA A 180 -7.80 5.81 -21.46
N PRO A 181 -7.49 7.11 -21.28
CA PRO A 181 -8.49 8.13 -20.89
C PRO A 181 -9.75 8.17 -21.76
N HIS A 182 -9.59 8.17 -23.08
CA HIS A 182 -10.70 8.26 -24.04
C HIS A 182 -11.70 7.09 -23.95
N GLN A 183 -11.28 5.93 -23.41
CA GLN A 183 -12.15 4.76 -23.28
C GLN A 183 -13.06 4.82 -22.05
N ILE A 184 -12.70 5.63 -21.05
CA ILE A 184 -13.52 5.82 -19.86
C ILE A 184 -14.29 7.14 -19.89
N ALA A 185 -13.89 8.10 -20.73
CA ALA A 185 -14.54 9.40 -20.87
C ALA A 185 -16.07 9.32 -21.13
N PRO A 186 -16.57 8.38 -21.96
CA PRO A 186 -18.01 8.22 -22.20
C PRO A 186 -18.79 7.51 -21.08
N LEU A 187 -18.13 7.09 -20.00
CA LEU A 187 -18.76 6.36 -18.90
C LEU A 187 -19.89 7.19 -18.28
N GLU A 188 -21.07 6.59 -18.15
CA GLU A 188 -22.24 7.24 -17.57
C GLU A 188 -22.21 7.18 -16.05
N VAL A 189 -22.19 8.35 -15.40
CA VAL A 189 -22.22 8.50 -13.95
C VAL A 189 -23.66 8.86 -13.54
N PRO A 190 -24.38 7.98 -12.83
CA PRO A 190 -25.69 8.30 -12.27
C PRO A 190 -25.59 9.48 -11.31
N ARG A 191 -26.62 10.31 -11.23
CA ARG A 191 -26.70 11.44 -10.31
C ARG A 191 -27.72 11.13 -9.21
N LEU A 192 -27.25 11.06 -7.96
CA LEU A 192 -28.07 10.68 -6.80
C LEU A 192 -28.75 11.88 -6.13
N GLY A 193 -28.48 13.09 -6.64
CA GLY A 193 -28.95 14.35 -6.07
C GLY A 193 -27.97 14.89 -5.03
N GLU A 194 -27.91 16.23 -4.95
CA GLU A 194 -26.90 16.98 -4.21
C GLU A 194 -26.74 16.52 -2.75
N LYS A 195 -27.85 16.26 -2.06
CA LYS A 195 -27.82 15.83 -0.65
C LYS A 195 -27.05 14.52 -0.46
N ARG A 196 -27.36 13.48 -1.25
CA ARG A 196 -26.71 12.17 -1.16
C ARG A 196 -25.27 12.23 -1.64
N GLU A 197 -25.02 12.93 -2.75
CA GLU A 197 -23.66 13.11 -3.28
C GLU A 197 -22.75 13.83 -2.29
N THR A 198 -23.27 14.85 -1.59
CA THR A 198 -22.54 15.58 -0.55
C THR A 198 -22.25 14.71 0.68
N GLU A 199 -23.21 13.91 1.15
CA GLU A 199 -23.00 12.97 2.26
C GLU A 199 -21.86 11.98 1.94
N ILE A 200 -21.91 11.38 0.74
CA ILE A 200 -20.89 10.44 0.26
C ILE A 200 -19.53 11.14 0.16
N HIS A 201 -19.50 12.35 -0.40
CA HIS A 201 -18.27 13.14 -0.50
C HIS A 201 -17.64 13.43 0.86
N GLN A 202 -18.44 13.83 1.86
CA GLN A 202 -17.95 14.12 3.21
C GLN A 202 -17.33 12.89 3.89
N LEU A 203 -17.90 11.69 3.67
CA LEU A 203 -17.32 10.44 4.19
C LEU A 203 -15.94 10.16 3.57
N VAL A 204 -15.79 10.33 2.26
CA VAL A 204 -14.52 10.13 1.54
C VAL A 204 -13.48 11.17 1.96
N GLU A 205 -13.85 12.44 2.08
CA GLU A 205 -12.97 13.50 2.58
C GLU A 205 -12.49 13.25 4.01
N LYS A 206 -13.41 12.84 4.90
CA LYS A 206 -13.06 12.46 6.27
C LYS A 206 -12.09 11.29 6.30
N SER A 207 -12.31 10.28 5.45
CA SER A 207 -11.38 9.16 5.28
C SER A 207 -9.99 9.65 4.83
N ALA A 208 -9.91 10.49 3.80
CA ALA A 208 -8.66 11.04 3.28
C ALA A 208 -7.87 11.84 4.34
N LYS A 209 -8.59 12.63 5.17
CA LYS A 209 -8.01 13.37 6.29
C LYS A 209 -7.44 12.43 7.36
N LEU A 210 -8.19 11.41 7.78
CA LEU A 210 -7.75 10.42 8.76
C LEU A 210 -6.52 9.63 8.28
N LEU A 211 -6.44 9.29 6.98
CA LEU A 211 -5.26 8.64 6.41
C LEU A 211 -4.03 9.55 6.39
N SER A 212 -4.24 10.84 6.19
CA SER A 212 -3.15 11.83 6.23
C SER A 212 -2.64 12.03 7.67
N GLN A 213 -3.56 12.04 8.65
CA GLN A 213 -3.21 12.04 10.07
C GLN A 213 -2.49 10.76 10.49
N TYR A 214 -2.98 9.58 10.05
CA TYR A 214 -2.31 8.30 10.25
C TYR A 214 -0.85 8.36 9.80
N ALA A 215 -0.59 8.83 8.56
CA ALA A 215 0.75 8.92 8.01
C ALA A 215 1.65 9.89 8.80
N ALA A 216 1.11 11.02 9.27
CA ALA A 216 1.84 11.97 10.09
C ALA A 216 2.18 11.39 11.49
N GLU A 217 1.22 10.74 12.15
CA GLU A 217 1.39 10.20 13.50
C GLU A 217 2.38 9.03 13.54
N ILE A 218 2.32 8.11 12.58
CA ILE A 218 3.33 7.03 12.52
C ILE A 218 4.74 7.62 12.27
N GLN A 219 4.86 8.65 11.42
CA GLN A 219 6.13 9.33 11.17
C GLN A 219 6.66 10.01 12.43
N ALA A 220 5.81 10.73 13.15
CA ALA A 220 6.14 11.32 14.43
C ALA A 220 6.55 10.26 15.48
N ALA A 221 5.90 9.10 15.50
CA ALA A 221 6.28 8.01 16.41
C ALA A 221 7.69 7.47 16.13
N THR A 222 8.06 7.32 14.84
CA THR A 222 9.42 6.93 14.45
C THR A 222 10.43 8.02 14.82
N GLU A 223 10.17 9.27 14.49
CA GLU A 223 11.07 10.39 14.85
C GLU A 223 11.28 10.47 16.35
N PHE A 224 10.18 10.40 17.13
CA PHE A 224 10.24 10.40 18.59
C PHE A 224 11.03 9.22 19.14
N PHE A 225 10.89 8.01 18.57
CA PHE A 225 11.73 6.87 18.97
C PHE A 225 13.22 7.21 18.84
N PHE A 226 13.67 7.68 17.68
CA PHE A 226 15.09 7.97 17.45
C PHE A 226 15.59 9.14 18.29
N ASP A 227 14.81 10.22 18.39
CA ASP A 227 15.16 11.40 19.20
C ASP A 227 15.31 11.03 20.69
N SER A 228 14.42 10.18 21.22
CA SER A 228 14.45 9.75 22.62
C SER A 228 15.70 8.94 23.00
N VAL A 229 16.40 8.38 22.01
CA VAL A 229 17.65 7.62 22.21
C VAL A 229 18.88 8.36 21.65
N GLY A 230 18.72 9.63 21.26
CA GLY A 230 19.80 10.47 20.73
C GLY A 230 20.36 9.95 19.42
N LEU A 231 19.49 9.45 18.54
CA LEU A 231 19.81 9.00 17.18
C LEU A 231 18.86 9.67 16.19
N LYS A 232 19.08 9.43 14.90
CA LYS A 232 18.16 9.82 13.82
C LYS A 232 17.97 8.61 12.89
N ASP A 233 16.77 8.46 12.33
CA ASP A 233 16.53 7.49 11.26
C ASP A 233 17.38 7.87 10.04
N ILE A 234 18.05 6.89 9.43
CA ILE A 234 18.96 7.16 8.30
C ILE A 234 18.16 7.48 7.03
N PRO A 235 18.34 8.64 6.39
CA PRO A 235 17.73 8.89 5.09
C PRO A 235 18.24 7.90 4.04
N PRO A 236 17.40 7.44 3.08
CA PRO A 236 17.84 6.50 2.05
C PRO A 236 19.09 6.97 1.28
N GLY A 237 19.20 8.27 0.99
CA GLY A 237 20.37 8.84 0.31
C GLY A 237 21.69 8.63 1.07
N GLU A 238 21.70 8.83 2.39
CA GLU A 238 22.92 8.69 3.20
C GLU A 238 23.43 7.24 3.23
N TRP A 239 22.53 6.27 3.15
CA TRP A 239 22.91 4.86 3.04
C TRP A 239 23.63 4.54 1.71
N HIS A 240 23.27 5.23 0.63
CA HIS A 240 23.86 5.06 -0.70
C HIS A 240 25.18 5.81 -0.86
N ASP A 241 25.33 6.98 -0.23
CA ASP A 241 26.56 7.78 -0.29
C ASP A 241 27.79 7.02 0.25
N LYS A 242 27.58 6.07 1.17
CA LYS A 242 28.65 5.25 1.76
C LYS A 242 28.97 3.95 1.01
N ARG A 243 28.36 3.71 -0.16
CA ARG A 243 28.47 2.42 -0.88
C ARG A 243 29.89 2.06 -1.30
N GLU A 244 30.74 3.05 -1.54
CA GLU A 244 32.14 2.82 -1.93
C GLU A 244 32.93 2.05 -0.86
N GLN A 245 32.54 2.19 0.42
CA GLN A 245 33.16 1.47 1.54
C GLN A 245 32.91 -0.05 1.48
N ASP A 246 31.87 -0.49 0.76
CA ASP A 246 31.51 -1.90 0.65
C ASP A 246 32.33 -2.65 -0.43
N LEU A 247 33.07 -1.94 -1.28
CA LEU A 247 33.79 -2.54 -2.42
C LEU A 247 34.92 -3.49 -1.99
N GLY A 248 35.51 -3.25 -0.82
CA GLY A 248 36.54 -4.10 -0.25
C GLY A 248 36.77 -3.79 1.23
N PHE A 249 36.69 -4.80 2.08
CA PHE A 249 36.88 -4.66 3.52
C PHE A 249 37.39 -5.97 4.13
N THR A 250 38.09 -5.84 5.26
CA THR A 250 38.63 -6.99 5.99
C THR A 250 37.82 -7.23 7.25
N VAL A 251 37.49 -8.49 7.51
CA VAL A 251 36.77 -8.91 8.71
C VAL A 251 37.52 -10.03 9.39
N LYS A 252 37.85 -9.83 10.67
CA LYS A 252 38.18 -10.94 11.55
C LYS A 252 36.87 -11.62 11.93
N PHE A 253 36.64 -12.85 11.48
CA PHE A 253 35.39 -13.55 11.70
C PHE A 253 35.15 -13.75 13.20
N PRO A 254 34.09 -13.15 13.77
CA PRO A 254 33.83 -13.29 15.19
C PRO A 254 33.21 -14.65 15.54
N ASN A 255 32.67 -15.38 14.56
CA ASN A 255 31.99 -16.67 14.75
C ASN A 255 31.85 -17.44 13.41
N PRO A 256 31.53 -18.76 13.44
CA PRO A 256 31.37 -19.57 12.23
C PRO A 256 29.95 -19.52 11.61
N TYR A 257 29.05 -18.66 12.08
CA TYR A 257 27.64 -18.71 11.68
C TYR A 257 27.36 -18.11 10.30
N SER A 258 28.21 -17.21 9.80
CA SER A 258 28.15 -16.72 8.42
C SER A 258 29.51 -16.29 7.89
N PHE A 259 29.76 -16.60 6.62
CA PHE A 259 30.90 -16.11 5.83
C PHE A 259 30.47 -15.16 4.70
N ARG A 260 29.20 -14.76 4.68
CA ARG A 260 28.66 -13.92 3.61
C ARG A 260 29.07 -12.47 3.82
N ALA A 261 29.77 -11.89 2.85
CA ALA A 261 30.22 -10.49 2.88
C ALA A 261 29.11 -9.50 3.25
N LEU A 262 27.88 -9.69 2.73
CA LEU A 262 26.73 -8.84 3.04
C LEU A 262 26.48 -8.66 4.54
N ASN A 263 26.71 -9.71 5.35
CA ASN A 263 26.48 -9.67 6.80
C ASN A 263 27.54 -8.88 7.57
N PHE A 264 28.59 -8.42 6.88
CA PHE A 264 29.72 -7.72 7.49
C PHE A 264 30.12 -6.45 6.74
N ILE A 265 29.27 -5.92 5.86
CA ILE A 265 29.55 -4.68 5.13
C ILE A 265 29.77 -3.51 6.12
N PRO A 266 30.76 -2.63 5.89
CA PRO A 266 31.12 -1.56 6.84
C PRO A 266 29.95 -0.67 7.25
N ARG A 267 29.15 -0.17 6.30
CA ARG A 267 28.01 0.71 6.63
C ARG A 267 26.94 0.06 7.52
N ALA A 268 26.70 -1.25 7.37
CA ALA A 268 25.78 -1.96 8.24
C ALA A 268 26.34 -2.12 9.65
N ARG A 269 27.67 -2.33 9.76
CA ARG A 269 28.35 -2.41 11.05
C ARG A 269 28.38 -1.07 11.77
N GLU A 270 28.58 0.03 11.05
CA GLU A 270 28.46 1.39 11.61
C GLU A 270 27.06 1.62 12.19
N LEU A 271 26.00 1.25 11.45
CA LEU A 271 24.62 1.33 11.96
C LEU A 271 24.45 0.48 13.21
N TRP A 272 24.90 -0.78 13.17
CA TRP A 272 24.81 -1.71 14.29
C TRP A 272 25.52 -1.17 15.55
N GLN A 273 26.75 -0.69 15.40
CA GLN A 273 27.54 -0.10 16.48
C GLN A 273 26.91 1.18 17.02
N SER A 274 26.28 2.00 16.18
CA SER A 274 25.59 3.21 16.65
C SER A 274 24.38 2.89 17.55
N LEU A 275 23.69 1.76 17.29
CA LEU A 275 22.63 1.26 18.16
C LEU A 275 23.19 0.65 19.46
N GLU A 276 24.28 -0.11 19.38
CA GLU A 276 24.95 -0.70 20.56
C GLU A 276 25.55 0.36 21.49
N ALA A 277 25.98 1.50 20.94
CA ALA A 277 26.50 2.63 21.70
C ALA A 277 25.41 3.35 22.54
N ARG A 278 24.14 2.96 22.39
CA ARG A 278 23.02 3.41 23.24
C ARG A 278 22.65 2.32 24.24
N LYS A 279 21.89 2.69 25.27
CA LYS A 279 21.23 1.71 26.13
C LYS A 279 20.30 0.88 25.24
N HIS A 280 20.56 -0.41 25.13
CA HIS A 280 19.87 -1.30 24.20
C HIS A 280 19.55 -2.66 24.84
N LYS A 281 18.67 -3.42 24.19
CA LYS A 281 18.44 -4.85 24.44
C LYS A 281 18.42 -5.58 23.11
N GLU A 282 18.86 -6.84 23.11
CA GLU A 282 18.73 -7.70 21.94
C GLU A 282 17.26 -7.99 21.62
N LEU A 283 16.91 -8.00 20.33
CA LEU A 283 15.55 -8.28 19.87
C LEU A 283 14.98 -9.59 20.44
N GLY A 284 15.77 -10.65 20.49
CA GLY A 284 15.36 -11.94 21.04
C GLY A 284 14.97 -11.86 22.52
N SER A 285 15.64 -11.02 23.30
CA SER A 285 15.31 -10.77 24.69
C SER A 285 14.03 -9.91 24.84
N ILE A 286 13.82 -8.93 23.94
CA ILE A 286 12.58 -8.15 23.91
C ILE A 286 11.37 -9.01 23.54
N CYS A 287 11.56 -9.97 22.63
CA CYS A 287 10.54 -10.91 22.19
C CYS A 287 10.45 -12.17 23.07
N ALA A 288 11.20 -12.28 24.17
CA ALA A 288 11.08 -13.39 25.11
C ALA A 288 9.68 -13.39 25.76
N GLY A 289 8.90 -14.46 25.54
CA GLY A 289 7.48 -14.50 25.91
C GLY A 289 6.54 -13.78 24.92
N GLY A 290 7.09 -13.20 23.86
CA GLY A 290 6.39 -12.64 22.71
C GLY A 290 6.47 -13.55 21.49
N LEU A 291 6.86 -13.01 20.34
CA LEU A 291 6.97 -13.75 19.08
C LEU A 291 8.17 -13.25 18.27
N LEU A 292 9.00 -14.17 17.76
CA LEU A 292 10.05 -13.88 16.78
C LEU A 292 10.21 -15.08 15.86
N THR A 293 9.21 -15.31 15.02
CA THR A 293 9.17 -16.50 14.16
C THR A 293 8.31 -16.26 12.92
N ARG A 294 8.46 -17.15 11.94
CA ARG A 294 7.54 -17.26 10.81
C ARG A 294 6.45 -18.26 11.11
N GLY A 295 5.31 -18.10 10.43
CA GLY A 295 4.22 -19.08 10.48
C GLY A 295 4.56 -20.35 9.71
N SER A 296 3.86 -21.43 10.05
CA SER A 296 3.92 -22.70 9.33
C SER A 296 3.33 -22.59 7.93
N ARG A 297 3.76 -23.49 7.03
CA ARG A 297 3.06 -23.70 5.75
C ARG A 297 1.74 -24.41 5.99
N PHE A 298 0.70 -24.01 5.28
CA PHE A 298 -0.63 -24.60 5.40
C PHE A 298 -1.29 -24.82 4.04
N LYS A 299 -2.26 -25.75 4.00
CA LYS A 299 -3.01 -26.07 2.80
C LYS A 299 -3.99 -24.93 2.49
N ARG A 300 -4.01 -24.48 1.23
CA ARG A 300 -4.85 -23.37 0.77
C ARG A 300 -6.19 -23.88 0.24
N ILE A 301 -7.07 -24.29 1.15
CA ILE A 301 -8.44 -24.71 0.81
C ILE A 301 -9.30 -23.46 0.67
N ALA A 302 -9.81 -23.20 -0.53
CA ALA A 302 -10.67 -22.06 -0.80
C ALA A 302 -11.96 -22.12 0.03
N SER A 303 -12.44 -20.96 0.46
CA SER A 303 -13.70 -20.78 1.19
C SER A 303 -14.34 -19.47 0.76
N ASP A 304 -15.64 -19.34 0.99
CA ASP A 304 -16.30 -18.04 0.98
C ASP A 304 -15.92 -17.23 2.22
N GLU A 305 -16.13 -15.92 2.16
CA GLU A 305 -15.81 -14.95 3.22
C GLU A 305 -16.46 -15.30 4.56
N GLU A 306 -17.70 -15.80 4.54
CA GLU A 306 -18.46 -16.14 5.74
C GLU A 306 -17.81 -17.23 6.61
N PHE A 307 -17.16 -18.21 5.98
CA PHE A 307 -16.54 -19.37 6.66
C PHE A 307 -15.00 -19.33 6.63
N GLY A 308 -14.45 -18.27 6.05
CA GLY A 308 -13.03 -18.17 5.72
C GLY A 308 -12.26 -17.16 6.56
N SER A 309 -10.94 -17.18 6.39
CA SER A 309 -10.06 -16.08 6.77
C SER A 309 -9.27 -15.63 5.55
N LEU A 310 -9.13 -14.32 5.38
CA LEU A 310 -8.41 -13.75 4.24
C LEU A 310 -6.91 -14.04 4.39
N MET A 311 -6.34 -14.72 3.40
CA MET A 311 -4.90 -14.99 3.35
C MET A 311 -4.15 -13.77 2.81
N ILE A 312 -3.21 -13.26 3.60
CA ILE A 312 -2.39 -12.10 3.28
C ILE A 312 -0.94 -12.53 3.02
N GLY A 313 -0.47 -12.26 1.81
CA GLY A 313 0.93 -12.39 1.42
C GLY A 313 1.70 -11.09 1.59
N GLN A 314 3.01 -11.16 1.30
CA GLN A 314 3.92 -10.00 1.46
C GLN A 314 3.54 -8.79 0.60
N LYS A 315 2.93 -9.01 -0.57
CA LYS A 315 2.58 -7.92 -1.50
C LYS A 315 1.35 -7.16 -1.01
N GLU A 316 0.36 -7.90 -0.52
CA GLU A 316 -0.93 -7.39 -0.07
C GLU A 316 -0.82 -6.70 1.29
N LEU A 317 0.16 -7.10 2.11
CA LEU A 317 0.41 -6.58 3.46
C LEU A 317 0.45 -5.05 3.57
N PHE A 318 1.05 -4.38 2.58
CA PHE A 318 1.28 -2.92 2.60
C PHE A 318 0.19 -2.11 1.89
N THR A 319 -0.86 -2.78 1.40
CA THR A 319 -1.99 -2.10 0.77
C THR A 319 -2.95 -1.57 1.82
N LEU A 320 -3.63 -0.47 1.50
CA LEU A 320 -4.59 0.15 2.43
C LEU A 320 -5.74 -0.81 2.76
N LYS A 321 -6.27 -1.47 1.73
CA LYS A 321 -7.28 -2.53 1.81
C LYS A 321 -6.68 -3.83 1.26
N PRO A 322 -6.11 -4.70 2.12
CA PRO A 322 -5.57 -5.97 1.70
C PRO A 322 -6.62 -6.80 0.98
N VAL A 323 -6.25 -7.31 -0.19
CA VAL A 323 -7.03 -8.26 -0.96
C VAL A 323 -6.32 -9.60 -0.94
N GLY A 324 -7.03 -10.70 -1.04
CA GLY A 324 -6.41 -12.01 -0.91
C GLY A 324 -7.38 -13.13 -1.25
N GLN A 325 -6.91 -14.36 -1.08
CA GLN A 325 -7.76 -15.53 -1.20
C GLN A 325 -8.39 -15.84 0.17
N TRP A 326 -9.69 -16.05 0.21
CA TRP A 326 -10.38 -16.56 1.39
C TRP A 326 -10.09 -18.06 1.54
N LEU A 327 -9.59 -18.46 2.71
CA LEU A 327 -9.25 -19.84 3.04
C LEU A 327 -10.11 -20.36 4.18
N ALA A 328 -10.51 -21.62 4.10
CA ALA A 328 -11.32 -22.26 5.14
C ALA A 328 -10.63 -22.17 6.51
N ARG A 329 -11.32 -21.66 7.53
CA ARG A 329 -10.73 -21.47 8.86
C ARG A 329 -10.17 -22.77 9.44
N SER A 330 -10.82 -23.90 9.17
CA SER A 330 -10.42 -25.24 9.61
C SER A 330 -9.11 -25.74 8.99
N SER A 331 -8.64 -25.15 7.89
CA SER A 331 -7.36 -25.54 7.27
C SER A 331 -6.18 -24.68 7.72
N LEU A 332 -6.40 -23.70 8.60
CA LEU A 332 -5.41 -22.72 9.01
C LEU A 332 -4.89 -23.02 10.42
N PRO A 333 -3.57 -23.15 10.61
CA PRO A 333 -2.99 -23.33 11.93
C PRO A 333 -3.07 -22.03 12.75
N ASP A 334 -3.00 -22.13 14.08
CA ASP A 334 -3.09 -20.96 14.97
C ASP A 334 -1.95 -19.95 14.73
N ASP A 335 -0.77 -20.46 14.36
CA ASP A 335 0.41 -19.65 14.04
C ASP A 335 0.30 -18.91 12.70
N ALA A 336 -0.77 -19.13 11.90
CA ALA A 336 -1.10 -18.32 10.73
C ALA A 336 -1.65 -16.94 11.13
N PHE A 337 -2.21 -16.79 12.33
CA PHE A 337 -2.79 -15.54 12.81
C PHE A 337 -1.78 -14.69 13.59
N ALA A 338 -2.08 -13.40 13.75
CA ALA A 338 -1.25 -12.48 14.50
C ALA A 338 -2.11 -11.80 15.58
N ARG A 339 -1.51 -11.59 16.75
CA ARG A 339 -2.17 -10.90 17.88
C ARG A 339 -2.14 -9.38 17.65
N GLU A 340 -2.99 -8.66 18.37
CA GLU A 340 -2.98 -7.19 18.38
C GLU A 340 -1.57 -6.64 18.67
N GLY A 341 -1.12 -5.70 17.85
CA GLY A 341 0.21 -5.11 17.92
C GLY A 341 1.37 -6.00 17.46
N THR A 342 1.10 -7.13 16.83
CA THR A 342 2.17 -7.90 16.18
C THR A 342 2.73 -7.11 15.00
N ILE A 343 4.05 -7.01 14.91
CA ILE A 343 4.75 -6.44 13.76
C ILE A 343 4.94 -7.56 12.74
N THR A 344 4.53 -7.33 11.52
CA THR A 344 4.76 -8.21 10.38
C THR A 344 5.86 -7.65 9.52
N VAL A 345 6.82 -8.49 9.10
CA VAL A 345 7.94 -8.12 8.25
C VAL A 345 7.94 -9.04 7.03
N ALA A 346 8.04 -8.48 5.84
CA ALA A 346 8.23 -9.27 4.62
C ALA A 346 9.60 -9.98 4.68
N ALA A 347 9.60 -11.29 4.88
CA ALA A 347 10.79 -12.07 5.22
C ALA A 347 11.44 -12.75 4.00
N ARG A 348 10.86 -12.64 2.79
CA ARG A 348 11.48 -13.17 1.57
C ARG A 348 11.45 -12.19 0.41
N GLY A 349 12.58 -12.06 -0.28
CA GLY A 349 12.62 -11.31 -1.54
C GLY A 349 14.03 -10.98 -2.00
N THR A 350 14.17 -9.89 -2.73
CA THR A 350 15.43 -9.41 -3.30
C THR A 350 15.88 -8.12 -2.60
N LEU A 351 17.07 -7.63 -2.92
CA LEU A 351 17.73 -6.51 -2.23
C LEU A 351 17.49 -5.15 -2.89
N GLY A 352 16.47 -4.99 -3.74
CA GLY A 352 16.18 -3.70 -4.37
C GLY A 352 15.60 -2.71 -3.36
N ASP A 353 16.07 -1.46 -3.29
CA ASP A 353 15.71 -0.51 -2.22
C ASP A 353 14.23 -0.09 -2.18
N SER A 354 13.54 -0.20 -3.32
CA SER A 354 12.09 0.05 -3.43
C SER A 354 11.23 -1.21 -3.25
N GLU A 355 11.85 -2.36 -2.95
CA GLU A 355 11.17 -3.63 -2.76
C GLU A 355 10.65 -3.82 -1.32
N LEU A 356 9.74 -4.77 -1.18
CA LEU A 356 9.03 -5.01 0.08
C LEU A 356 9.84 -5.78 1.11
N TYR A 357 10.83 -6.58 0.69
CA TYR A 357 11.64 -7.39 1.61
C TYR A 357 12.30 -6.53 2.69
N CYS A 358 12.12 -6.94 3.95
CA CYS A 358 12.48 -6.24 5.20
C CYS A 358 11.64 -5.01 5.56
N ARG A 359 10.58 -4.69 4.81
CA ARG A 359 9.60 -3.67 5.23
C ARG A 359 8.65 -4.27 6.26
N SER A 360 8.17 -3.42 7.15
CA SER A 360 7.34 -3.80 8.28
C SER A 360 5.98 -3.10 8.27
N GLU A 361 5.00 -3.76 8.89
CA GLU A 361 3.62 -3.32 9.02
C GLU A 361 3.08 -3.77 10.38
N PHE A 362 2.14 -3.03 10.96
CA PHE A 362 1.60 -3.29 12.30
C PHE A 362 0.20 -3.90 12.21
N VAL A 363 0.00 -5.02 12.89
CA VAL A 363 -1.30 -5.70 12.95
C VAL A 363 -2.15 -5.06 14.04
N SER A 364 -3.29 -4.51 13.65
CA SER A 364 -4.26 -3.89 14.57
C SER A 364 -5.71 -4.20 14.15
N GLY A 365 -6.60 -4.28 15.13
CA GLY A 365 -8.03 -4.36 14.95
C GLY A 365 -8.47 -5.50 14.02
N PRO A 366 -9.20 -5.21 12.91
CA PRO A 366 -9.70 -6.25 12.00
C PRO A 366 -8.61 -7.17 11.42
N TRP A 367 -7.36 -6.70 11.36
CA TRP A 367 -6.26 -7.45 10.75
C TRP A 367 -5.80 -8.66 11.58
N THR A 368 -6.19 -8.73 12.85
CA THR A 368 -5.95 -9.91 13.71
C THR A 368 -6.67 -11.17 13.19
N LYS A 369 -7.72 -10.99 12.37
CA LYS A 369 -8.47 -12.07 11.73
C LYS A 369 -7.81 -12.61 10.45
N PHE A 370 -6.81 -11.92 9.91
CA PHE A 370 -6.11 -12.33 8.69
C PHE A 370 -5.16 -13.49 8.96
N ALA A 371 -5.04 -14.36 7.96
CA ALA A 371 -4.06 -15.44 7.94
C ALA A 371 -2.84 -15.01 7.14
N PHE A 372 -1.68 -14.94 7.78
CA PHE A 372 -0.43 -14.52 7.16
C PHE A 372 0.33 -15.74 6.63
N THR A 373 0.92 -15.62 5.43
CA THR A 373 1.72 -16.70 4.85
C THR A 373 3.03 -16.93 5.60
N GLU A 374 3.70 -18.06 5.30
CA GLU A 374 5.01 -18.41 5.87
C GLU A 374 6.13 -17.43 5.48
N ASP A 375 5.90 -16.58 4.48
CA ASP A 375 6.86 -15.58 4.01
C ASP A 375 6.81 -14.29 4.85
N ILE A 376 5.99 -14.25 5.90
CA ILE A 376 5.87 -13.11 6.81
C ILE A 376 6.50 -13.49 8.16
N LEU A 377 7.53 -12.77 8.55
CA LEU A 377 8.09 -12.81 9.89
C LEU A 377 7.18 -12.04 10.83
N LYS A 378 6.81 -12.66 11.94
CA LYS A 378 6.02 -12.04 13.00
C LYS A 378 6.92 -11.73 14.18
N VAL A 379 6.91 -10.46 14.58
CA VAL A 379 7.69 -9.91 15.68
C VAL A 379 6.72 -9.30 16.69
N ALA A 380 6.75 -9.78 17.93
CA ALA A 380 5.95 -9.21 19.02
C ALA A 380 6.84 -9.11 20.26
N ALA A 381 6.94 -7.90 20.80
CA ALA A 381 7.58 -7.68 22.08
C ALA A 381 6.74 -8.26 23.22
N ASN A 382 7.42 -8.62 24.31
CA ASN A 382 6.81 -8.69 25.62
C ASN A 382 6.46 -7.24 26.07
N PRO A 383 5.17 -6.90 26.27
CA PRO A 383 4.74 -5.54 26.62
C PRO A 383 5.35 -4.99 27.92
N ASP A 384 5.72 -5.87 28.85
CA ASP A 384 6.39 -5.49 30.10
C ASP A 384 7.83 -4.99 29.84
N VAL A 385 8.46 -5.50 28.77
CA VAL A 385 9.80 -5.09 28.35
C VAL A 385 9.73 -3.86 27.44
N MET A 386 8.88 -3.90 26.43
CA MET A 386 8.69 -2.82 25.47
C MET A 386 7.28 -2.91 24.88
N PRO A 387 6.47 -1.83 24.96
CA PRO A 387 5.20 -1.73 24.25
C PRO A 387 5.38 -2.00 22.75
N ARG A 388 4.41 -2.67 22.13
CA ARG A 388 4.57 -3.19 20.77
C ARG A 388 4.59 -2.11 19.71
N GLY A 389 3.84 -1.03 19.89
CA GLY A 389 3.87 0.16 19.05
C GLY A 389 5.23 0.88 19.15
N CYS A 390 5.85 0.93 20.33
CA CYS A 390 7.21 1.44 20.48
C CYS A 390 8.22 0.61 19.66
N LEU A 391 8.14 -0.72 19.71
CA LEU A 391 8.99 -1.57 18.88
C LEU A 391 8.70 -1.35 17.38
N TYR A 392 7.44 -1.18 17.00
CA TYR A 392 7.05 -0.90 15.61
C TYR A 392 7.64 0.40 15.08
N ALA A 393 7.69 1.45 15.91
CA ALA A 393 8.27 2.74 15.54
C ALA A 393 9.74 2.60 15.09
N PHE A 394 10.51 1.70 15.71
CA PHE A 394 11.83 1.30 15.24
C PHE A 394 11.76 0.46 13.97
N PHE A 395 10.95 -0.60 13.93
CA PHE A 395 10.89 -1.53 12.79
C PHE A 395 10.46 -0.88 11.46
N ARG A 396 9.70 0.22 11.49
CA ARG A 396 9.29 0.94 10.28
C ARG A 396 10.33 1.91 9.73
N SER A 397 11.44 2.10 10.43
CA SER A 397 12.53 3.00 10.07
C SER A 397 13.38 2.47 8.91
N GLU A 398 14.09 3.36 8.21
CA GLU A 398 15.10 2.94 7.23
C GLU A 398 16.29 2.26 7.91
N THR A 399 16.64 2.68 9.14
CA THR A 399 17.69 2.00 9.92
C THR A 399 17.36 0.52 10.12
N ALA A 400 16.15 0.19 10.57
CA ALA A 400 15.73 -1.20 10.75
C ALA A 400 15.66 -1.95 9.41
N PHE A 401 15.17 -1.31 8.35
CA PHE A 401 15.14 -1.87 7.00
C PHE A 401 16.53 -2.29 6.51
N HIS A 402 17.53 -1.41 6.66
CA HIS A 402 18.91 -1.70 6.24
C HIS A 402 19.60 -2.73 7.12
N ILE A 403 19.35 -2.75 8.44
CA ILE A 403 19.85 -3.79 9.34
C ILE A 403 19.27 -5.16 9.00
N LEU A 404 17.94 -5.25 8.82
CA LEU A 404 17.29 -6.50 8.46
C LEU A 404 17.81 -7.06 7.12
N ARG A 405 18.14 -6.17 6.18
CA ARG A 405 18.76 -6.55 4.90
C ARG A 405 20.22 -6.96 5.04
N SER A 406 21.00 -6.28 5.87
CA SER A 406 22.41 -6.64 6.06
C SER A 406 22.54 -8.04 6.64
N ILE A 407 21.59 -8.49 7.46
CA ILE A 407 21.56 -9.84 8.01
C ILE A 407 20.91 -10.88 7.08
N SER A 408 20.81 -10.63 5.77
CA SER A 408 20.18 -11.59 4.86
C SER A 408 21.03 -12.84 4.64
N SER A 409 20.37 -13.95 4.33
CA SER A 409 20.92 -15.23 3.90
C SER A 409 20.22 -15.68 2.60
N GLY A 410 20.88 -16.53 1.80
CA GLY A 410 20.35 -16.97 0.50
C GLY A 410 20.94 -16.22 -0.71
N SER A 411 20.64 -16.72 -1.91
CA SER A 411 21.18 -16.23 -3.19
C SER A 411 20.19 -15.34 -3.94
N LYS A 412 19.15 -15.94 -4.52
CA LYS A 412 18.11 -15.22 -5.28
C LYS A 412 16.98 -14.74 -4.36
N LEU A 413 16.36 -15.66 -3.63
CA LEU A 413 15.42 -15.32 -2.56
C LEU A 413 16.20 -15.23 -1.26
N GLN A 414 16.20 -14.02 -0.71
CA GLN A 414 16.82 -13.68 0.56
C GLN A 414 15.87 -14.03 1.71
N ASP A 415 16.45 -14.29 2.88
CA ASP A 415 15.74 -14.53 4.14
C ASP A 415 16.55 -13.95 5.31
N ASN A 416 15.91 -13.56 6.41
CA ASN A 416 16.65 -13.03 7.56
C ASN A 416 17.42 -14.16 8.27
N HIS A 417 18.72 -13.94 8.54
CA HIS A 417 19.59 -14.97 9.09
C HIS A 417 19.27 -15.27 10.57
N TYR A 418 19.00 -16.55 10.87
CA TYR A 418 18.55 -17.01 12.19
C TYR A 418 19.47 -16.61 13.36
N TYR A 419 20.78 -16.58 13.13
CA TYR A 419 21.76 -16.18 14.16
C TYR A 419 21.74 -14.67 14.47
N PHE A 420 21.63 -13.82 13.45
CA PHE A 420 21.75 -12.37 13.63
C PHE A 420 20.43 -11.71 13.99
N LEU A 421 19.29 -12.22 13.49
CA LEU A 421 17.97 -11.68 13.75
C LEU A 421 17.66 -11.46 15.25
N PRO A 422 17.80 -12.46 16.15
CA PRO A 422 17.53 -12.26 17.57
C PRO A 422 18.56 -11.33 18.25
N ARG A 423 19.72 -11.09 17.63
CA ARG A 423 20.80 -10.27 18.20
C ARG A 423 20.74 -8.80 17.78
N ILE A 424 19.77 -8.40 16.95
CA ILE A 424 19.63 -7.00 16.56
C ILE A 424 19.52 -6.13 17.82
N PRO A 425 20.43 -5.15 18.00
CA PRO A 425 20.38 -4.24 19.13
C PRO A 425 19.22 -3.26 18.94
N ILE A 426 18.28 -3.26 19.87
CA ILE A 426 17.16 -2.32 19.87
C ILE A 426 17.41 -1.31 21.00
N PRO A 427 17.64 -0.02 20.68
CA PRO A 427 17.74 1.02 21.69
C PRO A 427 16.49 1.06 22.59
N THR A 428 16.68 1.34 23.87
CA THR A 428 15.60 1.37 24.85
C THR A 428 15.37 2.79 25.36
N PRO A 429 14.33 3.50 24.87
CA PRO A 429 13.85 4.76 25.45
C PRO A 429 13.49 4.63 26.93
N SER A 430 13.15 5.75 27.58
CA SER A 430 12.55 5.69 28.92
C SER A 430 11.17 5.02 28.84
N ARG A 431 10.69 4.40 29.93
CA ARG A 431 9.36 3.74 29.92
C ARG A 431 8.23 4.70 29.54
N LYS A 432 8.30 5.94 30.02
CA LYS A 432 7.34 7.01 29.68
C LYS A 432 7.35 7.32 28.18
N ASP A 433 8.53 7.41 27.57
CA ASP A 433 8.65 7.67 26.13
C ASP A 433 8.14 6.48 25.33
N MET A 434 8.47 5.25 25.75
CA MET A 434 7.96 4.04 25.11
C MET A 434 6.43 4.00 25.07
N GLU A 435 5.76 4.32 26.19
CA GLU A 435 4.30 4.37 26.27
C GLU A 435 3.72 5.49 25.39
N SER A 436 4.37 6.64 25.34
CA SER A 436 3.94 7.75 24.49
C SER A 436 4.05 7.42 22.99
N ILE A 437 5.15 6.78 22.59
CA ILE A 437 5.37 6.30 21.20
C ILE A 437 4.34 5.21 20.86
N ASP A 438 4.07 4.30 21.79
CA ASP A 438 3.07 3.23 21.60
C ASP A 438 1.67 3.80 21.34
N LEU A 439 1.25 4.78 22.14
CA LEU A 439 -0.03 5.46 21.97
C LEU A 439 -0.15 6.14 20.59
N LEU A 440 0.90 6.82 20.13
CA LEU A 440 0.92 7.42 18.78
C LEU A 440 0.70 6.36 17.70
N VAL A 441 1.37 5.22 17.79
CA VAL A 441 1.19 4.13 16.81
C VAL A 441 -0.21 3.56 16.89
N VAL A 442 -0.70 3.21 18.08
CA VAL A 442 -2.02 2.61 18.27
C VAL A 442 -3.13 3.54 17.76
N ASP A 443 -3.07 4.82 18.09
CA ASP A 443 -4.07 5.80 17.65
C ASP A 443 -4.00 6.06 16.14
N ALA A 444 -2.81 6.03 15.53
CA ALA A 444 -2.68 6.13 14.09
C ALA A 444 -3.40 4.95 13.40
N TYR A 445 -3.20 3.72 13.85
CA TYR A 445 -3.86 2.55 13.24
C TYR A 445 -5.37 2.54 13.47
N LYS A 446 -5.87 3.04 14.61
CA LYS A 446 -7.32 3.28 14.78
C LYS A 446 -7.86 4.22 13.69
N LYS A 447 -7.18 5.35 13.43
CA LYS A 447 -7.57 6.30 12.38
C LYS A 447 -7.54 5.66 10.99
N ARG A 448 -6.54 4.81 10.70
CA ARG A 448 -6.48 4.04 9.46
C ARG A 448 -7.70 3.14 9.29
N HIS A 449 -8.07 2.39 10.33
CA HIS A 449 -9.24 1.49 10.26
C HIS A 449 -10.56 2.26 10.15
N GLU A 450 -10.71 3.37 10.88
CA GLU A 450 -11.88 4.25 10.75
C GLU A 450 -11.98 4.82 9.33
N ALA A 451 -10.86 5.26 8.75
CA ALA A 451 -10.82 5.78 7.39
C ALA A 451 -11.27 4.74 6.36
N VAL A 452 -10.78 3.50 6.47
CA VAL A 452 -11.20 2.39 5.60
C VAL A 452 -12.70 2.14 5.73
N ALA A 453 -13.23 2.09 6.95
CA ALA A 453 -14.66 1.88 7.20
C ALA A 453 -15.55 3.01 6.65
N LEU A 454 -15.09 4.27 6.73
CA LEU A 454 -15.79 5.42 6.13
C LEU A 454 -15.83 5.33 4.60
N GLU A 455 -14.74 4.89 3.99
CA GLU A 455 -14.66 4.70 2.54
C GLU A 455 -15.58 3.56 2.08
N ASP A 456 -15.57 2.43 2.79
CA ASP A 456 -16.47 1.30 2.50
C ASP A 456 -17.94 1.70 2.68
N ARG A 457 -18.26 2.50 3.70
CA ARG A 457 -19.60 3.06 3.88
C ARG A 457 -20.00 3.99 2.74
N ALA A 458 -19.11 4.87 2.29
CA ALA A 458 -19.37 5.76 1.17
C ALA A 458 -19.68 4.98 -0.12
N ILE A 459 -18.91 3.92 -0.40
CA ILE A 459 -19.15 3.02 -1.52
C ILE A 459 -20.49 2.29 -1.35
N ALA A 460 -20.76 1.72 -0.18
CA ALA A 460 -22.01 1.01 0.11
C ALA A 460 -23.26 1.89 -0.04
N LEU A 461 -23.17 3.19 0.31
CA LEU A 461 -24.26 4.15 0.10
C LEU A 461 -24.55 4.37 -1.40
N VAL A 462 -23.50 4.45 -2.24
CA VAL A 462 -23.69 4.51 -3.70
C VAL A 462 -24.37 3.23 -4.19
N GLU A 463 -23.87 2.07 -3.78
CA GLU A 463 -24.40 0.79 -4.23
C GLU A 463 -25.86 0.59 -3.83
N ALA A 464 -26.20 0.85 -2.57
CA ALA A 464 -27.57 0.76 -2.07
C ALA A 464 -28.50 1.75 -2.79
N ALA A 465 -28.04 2.96 -3.06
CA ALA A 465 -28.82 3.95 -3.80
C ALA A 465 -29.13 3.48 -5.23
N LEU A 466 -28.16 2.87 -5.91
CA LEU A 466 -28.32 2.35 -7.28
C LEU A 466 -29.14 1.07 -7.33
N ASP A 467 -29.03 0.18 -6.34
CA ASP A 467 -29.87 -1.02 -6.25
C ASP A 467 -31.34 -0.69 -5.95
N SER A 468 -31.59 0.45 -5.29
CA SER A 468 -32.93 0.90 -4.89
C SER A 468 -33.64 1.82 -5.89
N ALA A 469 -32.94 2.29 -6.92
CA ALA A 469 -33.42 3.27 -7.90
C ALA A 469 -34.02 2.60 -9.15
#